data_AF-A0A5R8N6B5-F1
#
_entry.id   AF-A0A5R8N6B5-F1
#
_cell.length_a   1.000
_cell.length_b   1.000
_cell.length_c   1.000
_cell.angle_alpha   90.00
_cell.angle_beta   90.00
_cell.angle_gamma   90.00
#
_symmetry.space_group_name_H-M   'P 1'
#
loop_
_entity.id
_entity.type
_entity.pdbx_description
1 polymer ?
#
loop_
_entity_poly.entity_id
_entity_poly.type
_entity_poly.pdbx_seq_one_letter_code
_entity_poly.pdbx_strand_id
1 'polypeptide(L)'
;MESLEERVARLERQIAHLERHLGIDPALIDSVDGDSRLPPDFYAAMRKGKKILAIKIYREATGASLMTAKKAVEEMERQGLGRG
;
A
#
# COMPACT_ATOMS: atom_id res chain seq x y z
N MET A 1 1.62 -26.40 -26.48
CA MET A 1 0.98 -25.39 -25.60
C MET A 1 2.05 -24.99 -24.63
N GLU A 2 2.53 -23.74 -24.66
CA GLU A 2 3.51 -23.25 -23.68
C GLU A 2 2.89 -23.41 -22.29
N SER A 3 3.55 -24.15 -21.40
CA SER A 3 3.02 -24.35 -20.05
C SER A 3 2.99 -23.00 -19.33
N LEU A 4 1.99 -22.79 -18.47
CA LEU A 4 1.90 -21.59 -17.63
C LEU A 4 3.23 -21.35 -16.87
N GLU A 5 3.90 -22.43 -16.49
CA GLU A 5 5.19 -22.42 -15.80
C GLU A 5 6.33 -21.86 -16.66
N GLU A 6 6.39 -22.19 -17.95
CA GLU A 6 7.42 -21.66 -18.86
C GLU A 6 7.25 -20.16 -19.07
N ARG A 7 6.00 -19.72 -19.16
CA ARG A 7 5.67 -18.31 -19.35
C ARG A 7 5.97 -17.49 -18.10
N VAL A 8 5.71 -18.05 -16.92
CA VAL A 8 6.08 -17.44 -15.62
C VAL A 8 7.60 -17.32 -15.51
N ALA A 9 8.34 -18.41 -15.76
CA ALA A 9 9.81 -18.42 -15.67
C ALA A 9 10.50 -17.47 -16.66
N ARG A 10 9.86 -17.19 -17.80
CA ARG A 10 10.33 -16.17 -18.76
C ARG A 10 10.07 -14.76 -18.23
N LEU A 11 8.87 -14.51 -17.72
CA LEU A 11 8.49 -13.19 -17.18
C LEU A 11 9.34 -12.81 -15.97
N GLU A 12 9.61 -13.74 -15.07
CA GLU A 12 10.47 -13.52 -13.89
C GLU A 12 11.88 -13.08 -14.30
N ARG A 13 12.46 -13.72 -15.32
CA ARG A 13 13.78 -13.34 -15.87
C ARG A 13 13.77 -11.96 -16.51
N GLN A 14 12.67 -11.58 -17.16
CA GLN A 14 12.53 -10.24 -17.76
C GLN A 14 12.40 -9.16 -16.69
N ILE A 15 11.66 -9.44 -15.60
CA ILE A 15 11.50 -8.52 -14.48
C ILE A 15 12.85 -8.28 -13.80
N ALA A 16 13.61 -9.34 -13.48
CA ALA A 16 14.93 -9.22 -12.85
C ALA A 16 15.93 -8.39 -13.67
N HIS A 17 15.86 -8.48 -15.00
CA HIS A 17 16.70 -7.67 -15.88
C HIS A 17 16.29 -6.20 -15.86
N LEU A 18 14.99 -5.92 -15.83
CA LEU A 18 14.45 -4.56 -15.81
C LEU A 18 14.70 -3.86 -14.47
N GLU A 19 14.54 -4.57 -13.36
CA GLU A 19 14.83 -4.10 -11.99
C GLU A 19 16.28 -3.62 -11.86
N ARG A 20 17.23 -4.44 -12.31
CA ARG A 20 18.66 -4.10 -12.30
C ARG A 20 18.98 -2.89 -13.18
N HIS A 21 18.31 -2.77 -14.32
CA HIS A 21 18.56 -1.68 -15.26
C HIS A 21 18.01 -0.34 -14.75
N LEU A 22 16.87 -0.37 -14.06
CA LEU A 22 16.21 0.82 -13.49
C LEU A 22 16.76 1.20 -12.11
N GLY A 23 17.62 0.37 -11.49
CA GLY A 23 18.16 0.60 -10.15
C GLY A 23 17.08 0.56 -9.07
N ILE A 24 16.00 -0.19 -9.30
CA ILE A 24 14.90 -0.33 -8.36
C ILE A 24 15.21 -1.54 -7.49
N ASP A 25 15.45 -1.29 -6.19
CA ASP A 25 15.53 -2.37 -5.22
C ASP A 25 14.14 -2.99 -5.04
N PRO A 26 13.95 -4.30 -5.30
CA PRO A 26 12.66 -4.97 -5.11
C PRO A 26 12.20 -4.92 -3.64
N ALA A 27 13.14 -4.83 -2.69
CA ALA A 27 12.84 -4.58 -1.28
C ALA A 27 12.20 -3.20 -1.02
N LEU A 28 12.41 -2.22 -1.91
CA LEU A 28 11.75 -0.91 -1.84
C LEU A 28 10.34 -0.98 -2.42
N ILE A 29 10.06 -1.90 -3.35
CA ILE A 29 8.71 -2.10 -3.93
C ILE A 29 7.74 -2.66 -2.89
N ASP A 30 8.21 -3.57 -2.01
CA ASP A 30 7.43 -4.02 -0.83
C ASP A 30 7.04 -2.86 0.08
N SER A 31 7.88 -1.82 0.15
CA SER A 31 7.61 -0.61 0.93
C SER A 31 6.64 0.36 0.25
N VAL A 32 6.46 0.26 -1.07
CA VAL A 32 5.66 1.22 -1.85
C VAL A 32 4.20 0.79 -2.00
N ASP A 33 3.86 -0.50 -2.04
CA ASP A 33 2.44 -0.89 -2.28
C ASP A 33 2.01 -2.31 -1.82
N GLY A 34 2.83 -3.04 -1.05
CA GLY A 34 2.65 -4.47 -0.81
C GLY A 34 1.72 -4.89 0.33
N ASP A 35 1.79 -4.26 1.52
CA ASP A 35 1.24 -4.90 2.73
C ASP A 35 0.29 -4.03 3.59
N SER A 36 -0.17 -2.87 3.12
CA SER A 36 -1.13 -2.06 3.93
C SER A 36 -2.15 -1.26 3.12
N ARG A 37 -2.80 -1.89 2.14
CA ARG A 37 -4.03 -1.35 1.59
C ARG A 37 -5.15 -1.53 2.61
N LEU A 38 -5.29 -0.56 3.51
CA LEU A 38 -6.49 -0.38 4.33
C LEU A 38 -7.74 -0.47 3.43
N PRO A 39 -8.90 -0.87 3.96
CA PRO A 39 -10.11 -1.04 3.16
C PRO A 39 -10.39 0.19 2.28
N PRO A 40 -10.94 0.04 1.06
CA PRO A 40 -11.24 1.17 0.17
C PRO A 40 -12.07 2.28 0.85
N ASP A 41 -12.93 1.88 1.79
CA ASP A 41 -13.74 2.78 2.61
C ASP A 41 -12.90 3.72 3.49
N PHE A 42 -11.72 3.29 3.92
CA PHE A 42 -10.76 4.13 4.66
C PHE A 42 -10.34 5.33 3.83
N TYR A 43 -9.89 5.10 2.59
CA TYR A 43 -9.48 6.17 1.68
C TYR A 43 -10.66 7.05 1.26
N ALA A 44 -11.86 6.48 1.13
CA ALA A 44 -13.08 7.26 0.90
C ALA A 44 -13.42 8.16 2.09
N ALA A 45 -13.27 7.67 3.33
CA ALA A 45 -13.49 8.45 4.55
C ALA A 45 -12.45 9.57 4.70
N MET A 46 -11.18 9.28 4.40
CA MET A 46 -10.08 10.26 4.37
C MET A 46 -10.32 11.38 3.36
N ARG A 47 -10.66 11.05 2.11
CA ARG A 47 -10.97 12.07 1.08
C ARG A 47 -12.19 12.94 1.42
N LYS A 48 -13.14 12.40 2.18
CA LYS A 48 -14.34 13.12 2.64
C LYS A 48 -14.14 13.89 3.96
N GLY A 49 -12.93 13.92 4.52
CA GLY A 49 -12.65 14.55 5.81
C GLY A 49 -13.32 13.86 7.02
N LYS A 50 -13.80 12.62 6.85
CA LYS A 50 -14.51 11.85 7.89
C LYS A 50 -13.51 11.09 8.78
N LYS A 51 -12.70 11.82 9.54
CA LYS A 51 -11.61 11.29 10.36
C LYS A 51 -12.02 10.22 11.37
N ILE A 52 -13.16 10.40 12.04
CA ILE A 52 -13.68 9.43 13.02
C ILE A 52 -13.98 8.09 12.34
N LEU A 53 -14.57 8.13 11.14
CA LEU A 53 -14.90 6.92 10.37
C LEU A 53 -13.63 6.22 9.87
N ALA A 54 -12.65 6.97 9.39
CA ALA A 54 -11.35 6.42 8.98
C ALA A 54 -10.61 5.75 10.16
N ILE A 55 -10.62 6.36 11.35
CA ILE A 55 -10.05 5.77 12.57
C ILE A 55 -10.78 4.47 12.91
N LYS A 56 -12.11 4.44 12.81
CA LYS A 56 -12.90 3.22 13.05
C LYS A 56 -12.48 2.10 12.09
N ILE A 57 -12.44 2.38 10.79
CA ILE A 57 -12.05 1.41 9.76
C ILE A 57 -10.61 0.93 9.97
N TYR A 58 -9.70 1.83 10.32
CA TYR A 58 -8.31 1.50 10.62
C TYR A 58 -8.23 0.50 11.78
N ARG A 59 -8.98 0.73 12.86
CA ARG A 59 -9.01 -0.18 14.02
C ARG A 59 -9.61 -1.53 13.68
N GLU A 60 -10.68 -1.57 12.89
CA GLU A 60 -11.33 -2.81 12.47
C GLU A 60 -10.42 -3.64 11.55
N ALA A 61 -9.65 -2.97 10.68
CA ALA A 61 -8.73 -3.64 9.76
C ALA A 61 -7.42 -4.10 10.42
N THR A 62 -6.90 -3.36 11.39
CA THR A 62 -5.55 -3.60 11.98
C THR A 62 -5.59 -4.13 13.42
N GLY A 63 -6.75 -4.09 14.08
CA GLY A 63 -6.86 -4.36 15.51
C GLY A 63 -6.19 -3.30 16.40
N ALA A 64 -5.75 -2.18 15.83
CA ALA A 64 -4.99 -1.17 16.56
C ALA A 64 -5.79 -0.50 17.69
N SER A 65 -5.07 -0.05 18.71
CA SER A 65 -5.63 0.79 19.78
C SER A 65 -6.15 2.12 19.22
N LEU A 66 -7.08 2.76 19.92
CA LEU A 66 -7.65 4.04 19.47
C LEU A 66 -6.59 5.13 19.28
N MET A 67 -5.58 5.17 20.17
CA MET A 67 -4.48 6.11 20.09
C MET A 67 -3.59 5.84 18.86
N THR A 68 -3.24 4.58 18.61
CA THR A 68 -2.44 4.18 17.45
C THR A 68 -3.18 4.49 16.15
N ALA A 69 -4.47 4.14 16.06
CA ALA A 69 -5.28 4.39 14.88
C ALA A 69 -5.46 5.87 14.59
N LYS A 70 -5.70 6.69 15.63
CA LYS A 70 -5.77 8.15 15.49
C LYS A 70 -4.46 8.71 14.95
N LYS A 71 -3.32 8.31 15.52
CA LYS A 71 -2.00 8.79 15.12
C LYS A 71 -1.66 8.41 13.68
N ALA A 72 -1.94 7.17 13.29
CA ALA A 72 -1.71 6.70 11.93
C ALA A 72 -2.56 7.47 10.91
N VAL A 73 -3.84 7.68 11.21
CA VAL A 73 -4.76 8.47 10.37
C VAL A 73 -4.31 9.92 10.24
N GLU A 74 -3.89 10.55 11.34
CA GLU A 74 -3.35 11.91 11.35
C GLU A 74 -2.09 12.06 10.53
N GLU A 75 -1.20 11.07 10.61
CA GLU A 75 0.03 11.04 9.85
C GLU A 75 -0.22 10.85 8.36
N MET A 76 -1.15 9.97 7.99
CA MET A 76 -1.59 9.77 6.60
C MET A 76 -2.27 11.02 6.02
N GLU A 77 -3.10 11.71 6.80
CA GLU A 77 -3.73 12.99 6.42
C GLU A 77 -2.66 14.06 6.14
N ARG A 78 -1.64 14.15 7.01
CA ARG A 78 -0.52 15.09 6.86
C ARG A 78 0.37 14.76 5.65
N GLN A 79 0.62 13.48 5.38
CA GLN A 79 1.41 13.04 4.22
C GLN A 79 0.63 13.22 2.90
N GLY A 80 -0.70 13.06 2.91
CA GLY A 80 -1.57 13.30 1.76
C GLY A 80 -1.72 14.78 1.37
N LEU A 81 -1.56 15.70 2.33
CA LEU A 81 -1.63 17.15 2.11
C LEU A 81 -0.33 17.73 1.48
N GLY A 82 0.69 16.92 1.24
CA GLY A 82 1.96 17.32 0.59
C GLY A 82 1.99 17.16 -0.93
N ARG A 83 0.91 16.69 -1.56
CA ARG A 83 0.75 16.56 -3.01
C ARG A 83 -0.44 17.39 -3.49
N GLY A 84 -0.34 18.71 -3.29
CA GLY A 84 -1.20 19.72 -3.92
C GLY A 84 -0.57 20.24 -5.19
#